data_AF-A0A7L2RP58-F1
#
_entry.id   AF-A0A7L2RP58-F1
#
_cell.length_a   1.000
_cell.length_b   1.000
_cell.length_c   1.000
_cell.angle_alpha   90.00
_cell.angle_beta   90.00
_cell.angle_gamma   90.00
#
_symmetry.space_group_name_H-M   'P 1'
#
loop_
_entity.id
_entity.type
_entity.pdbx_description
1 polymer ?
#
loop_
_entity_poly.entity_id
_entity_poly.type
_entity_poly.pdbx_seq_one_letter_code
_entity_poly.pdbx_strand_id
1 'polypeptide(L)'
;MAVVAPLLALLWGLPGLCRWLARPYYPLSALLAAAFLIVRKVPPLCRGLPSQREDGNPCDFDWREVEILMFLSAIVMMKNRRSITVEQHIGNIFMFSKVANAILFFRLDIRMGLLYLTLCIVFLMTCKPPLYMGPEYIKYFSDKTID
;
A
#
# COMPACT_ATOMS: atom_id res chain seq x y z
N MET A 1 -7.59 -30.15 0.10
CA MET A 1 -7.65 -29.88 -1.36
C MET A 1 -7.85 -28.40 -1.69
N ALA A 2 -8.82 -27.70 -1.09
CA ALA A 2 -9.12 -26.28 -1.41
C ALA A 2 -8.00 -25.26 -1.06
N VAL A 3 -7.15 -25.55 -0.07
CA VAL A 3 -6.05 -24.66 0.35
C VAL A 3 -4.72 -24.98 -0.36
N VAL A 4 -4.58 -26.20 -0.86
CA VAL A 4 -3.33 -26.72 -1.43
C VAL A 4 -3.11 -26.20 -2.86
N ALA A 5 -4.18 -26.09 -3.65
CA ALA A 5 -4.13 -25.52 -4.99
C ALA A 5 -3.71 -24.03 -5.03
N PRO A 6 -4.28 -23.12 -4.20
CA PRO A 6 -3.82 -21.74 -4.19
C PRO A 6 -2.41 -21.60 -3.61
N LEU A 7 -2.01 -22.44 -2.63
CA LEU A 7 -0.63 -22.45 -2.11
C LEU A 7 0.39 -22.86 -3.17
N LEU A 8 0.10 -23.91 -3.95
CA LEU A 8 0.97 -24.36 -5.05
C LEU A 8 1.03 -23.35 -6.19
N ALA A 9 -0.10 -22.70 -6.53
CA ALA A 9 -0.13 -21.61 -7.50
C ALA A 9 0.69 -20.38 -7.03
N LEU A 10 0.62 -20.05 -5.73
CA LEU A 10 1.43 -19.00 -5.11
C LEU A 10 2.92 -19.36 -5.14
N LEU A 11 3.25 -20.63 -4.87
CA LEU A 11 4.62 -21.16 -4.90
C LEU A 11 5.22 -21.17 -6.31
N TRP A 12 4.43 -21.40 -7.36
CA TRP A 12 4.89 -21.33 -8.75
C TRP A 12 5.03 -19.90 -9.29
N GLY A 13 4.28 -18.93 -8.73
CA GLY A 13 4.40 -17.50 -9.05
C GLY A 13 5.56 -16.77 -8.34
N LEU A 14 6.13 -17.36 -7.28
CA LEU A 14 7.24 -16.80 -6.49
C LEU A 14 8.46 -16.29 -7.29
N PRO A 15 8.99 -16.96 -8.33
CA PRO A 15 10.15 -16.45 -9.06
C PRO A 15 9.84 -15.16 -9.85
N GLY A 16 8.60 -14.97 -10.31
CA GLY A 16 8.14 -13.72 -10.91
C GLY A 16 7.93 -12.62 -9.86
N LEU A 17 7.38 -12.99 -8.69
CA LEU A 17 7.19 -12.10 -7.56
C LEU A 17 8.53 -11.60 -6.97
N CYS A 18 9.56 -12.44 -6.91
CA CYS A 18 10.92 -12.06 -6.51
C CYS A 18 11.53 -11.00 -7.44
N ARG A 19 11.31 -11.11 -8.76
CA ARG A 19 11.80 -10.14 -9.75
C ARG A 19 11.06 -8.79 -9.64
N TRP A 20 9.80 -8.82 -9.23
CA TRP A 20 9.01 -7.64 -8.88
C TRP A 20 9.42 -7.02 -7.53
N LEU A 21 9.68 -7.85 -6.51
CA LEU A 21 10.25 -7.44 -5.23
C LEU A 21 11.65 -6.83 -5.38
N ALA A 22 12.41 -7.24 -6.39
CA ALA A 22 13.74 -6.69 -6.65
C ALA A 22 13.72 -5.20 -7.03
N ARG A 23 12.58 -4.64 -7.46
CA ARG A 23 12.40 -3.19 -7.55
C ARG A 23 11.99 -2.67 -6.17
N PRO A 24 12.87 -1.95 -5.44
CA PRO A 24 12.66 -1.59 -4.03
C PRO A 24 11.40 -0.75 -3.80
N TYR A 25 10.92 -0.06 -4.84
CA TYR A 25 9.70 0.74 -4.81
C TYR A 25 8.44 -0.02 -4.36
N TYR A 26 8.20 -1.23 -4.92
CA TYR A 26 6.98 -2.00 -4.63
C TYR A 26 6.95 -2.61 -3.22
N PRO A 27 8.00 -3.29 -2.72
CA PRO A 27 7.98 -3.85 -1.37
C PRO A 27 7.98 -2.76 -0.29
N LEU A 28 8.71 -1.65 -0.48
CA LEU A 28 8.67 -0.53 0.47
C LEU A 28 7.29 0.14 0.49
N SER A 29 6.64 0.30 -0.67
CA SER A 29 5.28 0.83 -0.73
C SER A 29 4.25 -0.11 -0.09
N ALA A 30 4.40 -1.43 -0.29
CA ALA A 30 3.57 -2.43 0.37
C ALA A 30 3.79 -2.45 1.89
N LEU A 31 5.03 -2.32 2.35
CA LEU A 31 5.37 -2.24 3.76
C LEU A 31 4.76 -0.98 4.40
N LEU A 32 4.83 0.17 3.72
CA LEU A 32 4.16 1.40 4.13
C LEU A 32 2.63 1.24 4.21
N ALA A 33 2.04 0.60 3.19
CA ALA A 33 0.61 0.30 3.14
C ALA A 33 0.14 -0.68 4.23
N ALA A 34 1.01 -1.59 4.67
CA ALA A 34 0.72 -2.54 5.75
C ALA A 34 1.24 -2.11 7.13
N ALA A 35 1.93 -0.97 7.23
CA ALA A 35 2.69 -0.58 8.42
C ALA A 35 1.84 -0.55 9.69
N PHE A 36 0.63 -0.01 9.63
CA PHE A 36 -0.27 0.03 10.79
C PHE A 36 -0.66 -1.37 11.29
N LEU A 37 -0.97 -2.28 10.35
CA LEU A 37 -1.29 -3.67 10.68
C LEU A 37 -0.08 -4.41 11.29
N ILE A 38 1.11 -4.16 10.74
CA ILE A 38 2.36 -4.75 11.21
C ILE A 38 2.67 -4.29 12.64
N VAL A 39 2.56 -2.98 12.91
CA VAL A 39 2.83 -2.40 14.24
C VAL A 39 1.92 -3.01 15.31
N ARG A 40 0.65 -3.27 14.98
CA ARG A 40 -0.30 -3.90 15.90
C ARG A 40 -0.10 -5.41 16.06
N LYS A 41 0.20 -6.14 14.98
CA LYS A 41 0.25 -7.61 15.02
C LYS A 41 1.59 -8.18 15.47
N VAL A 42 2.67 -7.40 15.38
CA VAL A 42 4.02 -7.84 15.74
C VAL A 42 4.27 -7.58 17.23
N PRO A 43 4.39 -8.63 18.08
CA PRO A 43 4.47 -8.48 19.53
C PRO A 43 5.61 -7.60 20.06
N PRO A 44 6.83 -7.58 19.49
CA PRO A 44 7.88 -6.67 19.99
C PRO A 44 7.57 -5.20 19.69
N LEU A 45 6.91 -4.89 18.57
CA LEU A 45 6.55 -3.52 18.23
C LEU A 45 5.38 -3.06 19.10
N CYS A 46 4.32 -3.86 19.13
CA CYS A 46 3.11 -3.63 19.90
C CYS A 46 3.37 -3.29 21.38
N ARG A 47 4.22 -4.07 22.08
CA ARG A 47 4.53 -3.84 23.50
C ARG A 47 5.32 -2.56 23.77
N GLY A 48 6.02 -2.06 22.75
CA GLY A 48 6.80 -0.82 22.83
C GLY A 48 6.00 0.44 22.54
N LEU A 49 4.73 0.34 22.12
CA LEU A 49 3.92 1.53 21.90
C LEU A 49 3.44 2.12 23.23
N PRO A 50 3.45 3.46 23.37
CA PRO A 50 2.86 4.16 24.51
C PRO A 50 1.34 4.01 24.44
N SER A 51 0.82 2.89 24.96
CA SER A 51 -0.62 2.63 24.98
C SER A 51 -1.27 3.43 26.11
N GLN A 52 -1.83 4.60 25.79
CA GLN A 52 -2.66 5.36 26.73
C GLN A 52 -4.10 4.81 26.82
N ARG A 53 -4.29 3.50 26.59
CA ARG A 53 -5.60 2.83 26.58
C ARG A 53 -5.99 2.30 27.95
N GLU A 54 -7.28 2.39 28.26
CA GLU A 54 -7.91 1.80 29.45
C GLU A 54 -7.87 0.27 29.46
N ASP A 55 -7.85 -0.38 28.28
CA ASP A 55 -7.92 -1.85 28.14
C ASP A 55 -6.60 -2.60 28.39
N GLY A 56 -5.48 -1.89 28.50
CA GLY A 56 -4.17 -2.49 28.80
C GLY A 56 -3.58 -3.46 27.77
N ASN A 57 -4.31 -3.83 26.69
CA ASN A 57 -3.80 -4.68 25.62
C ASN A 57 -3.43 -3.89 24.35
N PRO A 58 -2.13 -3.67 24.07
CA PRO A 58 -1.71 -2.89 22.90
C PRO A 58 -1.80 -3.63 21.55
N CYS A 59 -1.99 -4.96 21.55
CA CYS A 59 -1.86 -5.79 20.34
C CYS A 59 -3.18 -6.10 19.63
N ASP A 60 -4.31 -5.69 20.22
CA ASP A 60 -5.61 -5.82 19.59
C ASP A 60 -5.97 -4.55 18.80
N PHE A 61 -6.84 -4.75 17.82
CA PHE A 61 -7.43 -3.66 17.04
C PHE A 61 -8.72 -3.20 17.70
N ASP A 62 -8.90 -1.89 17.78
CA ASP A 62 -10.15 -1.33 18.25
C ASP A 62 -11.24 -1.35 17.19
N TRP A 63 -12.48 -1.40 17.65
CA TRP A 63 -13.66 -1.29 16.80
C TRP A 63 -13.63 -0.08 15.87
N ARG A 64 -13.16 1.07 16.37
CA ARG A 64 -13.02 2.30 15.57
C ARG A 64 -11.93 2.20 14.50
N GLU A 65 -10.83 1.51 14.79
CA GLU A 65 -9.74 1.28 13.83
C GLU A 65 -10.18 0.29 12.74
N VAL A 66 -10.88 -0.78 13.14
CA VAL A 66 -11.48 -1.75 12.22
C VAL A 66 -12.50 -1.08 11.31
N GLU A 67 -13.36 -0.19 11.83
CA GLU A 67 -14.32 0.57 11.03
C GLU A 67 -13.63 1.41 9.94
N ILE A 68 -12.55 2.12 10.30
CA ILE A 68 -11.76 2.89 9.33
C ILE A 68 -11.12 1.97 8.27
N LEU A 69 -10.57 0.83 8.68
CA LEU A 69 -10.00 -0.17 7.76
C LEU A 69 -11.06 -0.76 6.82
N MET A 70 -12.27 -1.01 7.31
CA MET A 70 -13.39 -1.47 6.49
C MET A 70 -13.79 -0.41 5.47
N PHE A 71 -13.95 0.86 5.88
CA PHE A 71 -14.25 1.95 4.95
C PHE A 71 -13.16 2.12 3.90
N LEU A 72 -11.88 2.02 4.28
CA LEU A 72 -10.78 2.04 3.33
C LEU A 72 -10.93 0.93 2.28
N SER A 73 -11.15 -0.30 2.72
CA SER A 73 -11.27 -1.45 1.82
C SER A 73 -12.39 -1.23 0.79
N ALA A 74 -13.52 -0.65 1.22
CA ALA A 74 -14.64 -0.31 0.36
C ALA A 74 -14.28 0.81 -0.63
N ILE A 75 -13.62 1.88 -0.19
CA ILE A 75 -13.18 2.99 -1.06
C ILE A 75 -12.19 2.49 -2.11
N VAL A 76 -11.21 1.66 -1.72
CA VAL A 76 -10.24 1.06 -2.62
C VAL A 76 -10.94 0.20 -3.67
N MET A 77 -11.86 -0.68 -3.26
CA MET A 77 -12.67 -1.51 -4.17
C MET A 77 -13.49 -0.66 -5.15
N MET A 78 -14.18 0.37 -4.67
CA MET A 78 -15.00 1.25 -5.51
C MET A 78 -14.15 2.05 -6.50
N LYS A 79 -13.00 2.57 -6.07
CA LYS A 79 -12.15 3.42 -6.91
C LYS A 79 -11.37 2.61 -7.95
N ASN A 80 -11.07 1.33 -7.66
CA ASN A 80 -10.38 0.44 -8.58
C ASN A 80 -11.25 -0.22 -9.64
N ARG A 81 -12.57 0.02 -9.63
CA ARG A 81 -13.49 -0.57 -10.63
C ARG A 81 -13.16 -0.20 -12.09
N ARG A 82 -12.46 0.91 -12.34
CA ARG A 82 -12.17 1.44 -13.69
C ARG A 82 -10.68 1.42 -14.08
N SER A 83 -9.79 0.82 -13.31
CA SER A 83 -8.36 0.76 -13.69
C SER A 83 -8.12 -0.28 -14.79
N ILE A 84 -7.65 0.16 -15.95
CA ILE A 84 -7.39 -0.71 -17.11
C ILE A 84 -6.00 -1.37 -17.02
N THR A 85 -5.03 -0.70 -16.38
CA THR A 85 -3.65 -1.20 -16.23
C THR A 85 -3.35 -1.59 -14.79
N VAL A 86 -2.62 -2.70 -14.61
CA VAL A 86 -2.20 -3.23 -13.30
C VAL A 86 -1.30 -2.25 -12.53
N GLU A 87 -0.45 -1.50 -13.23
CA GLU A 87 0.42 -0.48 -12.63
C GLU A 87 -0.39 0.65 -11.99
N GLN A 88 -1.42 1.14 -12.69
CA GLN A 88 -2.31 2.18 -12.18
C GLN A 88 -3.15 1.67 -11.02
N HIS A 89 -3.61 0.41 -11.10
CA HIS A 89 -4.36 -0.25 -10.04
C HIS A 89 -3.58 -0.34 -8.73
N ILE A 90 -2.32 -0.78 -8.81
CA ILE A 90 -1.41 -0.89 -7.66
C ILE A 90 -1.04 0.49 -7.11
N GLY A 91 -0.76 1.45 -7.99
CA GLY A 91 -0.44 2.84 -7.60
C GLY A 91 -1.55 3.50 -6.79
N ASN A 92 -2.81 3.34 -7.24
CA ASN A 92 -3.97 3.87 -6.51
C ASN A 92 -4.14 3.21 -5.14
N ILE A 93 -3.99 1.88 -5.04
CA ILE A 93 -4.08 1.16 -3.75
C ILE A 93 -3.05 1.70 -2.76
N PHE A 94 -1.80 1.85 -3.19
CA PHE A 94 -0.74 2.35 -2.30
C PHE A 94 -0.95 3.82 -1.89
N MET A 95 -1.44 4.68 -2.78
CA MET A 95 -1.80 6.06 -2.45
C MET A 95 -2.88 6.12 -1.36
N PHE A 96 -4.02 5.46 -1.58
CA PHE A 96 -5.14 5.48 -0.63
C PHE A 96 -4.77 4.82 0.70
N SER A 97 -4.03 3.71 0.65
CA SER A 97 -3.56 3.03 1.85
C SER A 97 -2.59 3.89 2.67
N LYS A 98 -1.67 4.63 2.03
CA LYS A 98 -0.76 5.54 2.75
C LYS A 98 -1.52 6.66 3.47
N VAL A 99 -2.50 7.27 2.81
CA VAL A 99 -3.32 8.36 3.39
C VAL A 99 -4.07 7.85 4.62
N ALA A 100 -4.70 6.69 4.52
CA ALA A 100 -5.45 6.16 5.65
C ALA A 100 -4.57 5.64 6.79
N ASN A 101 -3.43 5.02 6.48
CA ASN A 101 -2.45 4.69 7.52
C ASN A 101 -1.98 5.95 8.24
N ALA A 102 -1.79 7.07 7.53
CA ALA A 102 -1.49 8.34 8.18
C ALA A 102 -2.63 8.75 9.13
N ILE A 103 -3.89 8.71 8.70
CA ILE A 103 -5.06 9.03 9.56
C ILE A 103 -5.13 8.10 10.78
N LEU A 104 -4.90 6.79 10.61
CA LEU A 104 -4.88 5.81 11.69
C LEU A 104 -3.77 6.11 12.70
N PHE A 105 -2.56 6.41 12.24
CA PHE A 105 -1.45 6.79 13.13
C PHE A 105 -1.70 8.14 13.83
N PHE A 106 -2.28 9.13 13.16
CA PHE A 106 -2.67 10.40 13.79
C PHE A 106 -3.72 10.23 14.88
N ARG A 107 -4.66 9.28 14.68
CA ARG A 107 -5.68 8.93 15.68
C ARG A 107 -5.11 8.18 16.86
N LEU A 108 -4.09 7.33 16.64
CA LEU A 108 -3.40 6.61 17.69
C LEU A 108 -2.57 7.56 18.56
N ASP A 109 -1.70 8.32 17.93
CA ASP A 109 -0.83 9.31 18.58
C ASP A 109 -0.30 10.31 17.56
N ILE A 110 -0.41 11.60 17.86
CA ILE A 110 0.05 12.64 16.93
C ILE A 110 1.55 12.53 16.61
N ARG A 111 2.36 12.03 17.57
CA ARG A 111 3.80 11.81 17.39
C ARG A 111 4.08 10.69 16.39
N MET A 112 3.40 9.55 16.52
CA MET A 112 3.56 8.41 15.61
C MET A 112 3.01 8.71 14.21
N GLY A 113 1.91 9.47 14.14
CA GLY A 113 1.38 10.04 12.89
C GLY A 113 2.39 10.91 12.16
N LEU A 114 3.05 11.83 12.87
CA LEU A 114 4.09 12.68 12.31
C LEU A 114 5.28 11.86 11.79
N LEU A 115 5.77 10.90 12.59
CA LEU A 115 6.86 10.01 12.16
C LEU A 115 6.51 9.25 10.88
N TYR A 116 5.31 8.67 10.80
CA TYR A 116 4.85 7.97 9.60
C TYR A 116 4.76 8.89 8.37
N LEU A 117 4.26 10.12 8.54
CA LEU A 117 4.24 11.11 7.45
C LEU A 117 5.66 11.46 6.97
N THR A 118 6.60 11.71 7.89
CA THR A 118 7.99 12.03 7.50
C THR A 118 8.61 10.89 6.69
N LEU A 119 8.37 9.64 7.10
CA LEU A 119 8.84 8.46 6.39
C LEU A 119 8.18 8.34 5.01
N CYS A 120 6.89 8.65 4.89
CA CYS A 120 6.20 8.72 3.59
C CYS A 120 6.80 9.78 2.66
N ILE A 121 7.14 10.97 3.18
CA ILE A 121 7.77 12.04 2.40
C ILE A 121 9.17 11.63 1.96
N VAL A 122 9.99 11.08 2.86
CA VAL A 122 11.32 10.56 2.53
C VAL A 122 11.22 9.47 1.45
N PHE A 123 10.24 8.58 1.54
CA PHE A 123 9.98 7.57 0.52
C PHE A 123 9.63 8.20 -0.84
N LEU A 124 8.78 9.23 -0.88
CA LEU A 124 8.45 9.94 -2.12
C LEU A 124 9.66 10.64 -2.75
N MET A 125 10.56 11.17 -1.93
CA MET A 125 11.79 11.84 -2.39
C MET A 125 12.84 10.85 -2.90
N THR A 126 12.99 9.71 -2.21
CA THR A 126 14.01 8.69 -2.54
C THR A 126 13.58 7.76 -3.66
N CYS A 127 12.29 7.42 -3.72
CA CYS A 127 11.75 6.44 -4.65
C CYS A 127 10.79 7.12 -5.63
N LYS A 128 11.28 7.46 -6.84
CA LYS A 128 10.41 7.99 -7.89
C LYS A 128 9.38 6.93 -8.30
N PRO A 129 8.10 7.32 -8.49
CA PRO A 129 7.09 6.39 -8.97
C PRO A 129 7.48 5.86 -10.36
N PRO A 130 7.19 4.59 -10.68
CA PRO A 130 7.39 4.05 -12.02
C PRO A 130 6.41 4.75 -12.96
N LEU A 131 6.84 5.86 -13.55
CA LEU A 131 6.15 6.48 -14.68
C LEU A 131 6.38 5.58 -15.90
N TYR A 132 5.31 5.34 -16.65
CA TYR A 132 5.36 4.58 -17.88
C TYR A 132 6.39 5.21 -18.82
N MET A 133 7.53 4.55 -18.99
CA MET A 133 8.62 4.94 -19.90
C MET A 133 8.54 4.16 -21.22
N GLY A 134 7.31 3.86 -21.67
CA GLY A 134 7.09 3.25 -22.98
C GLY A 134 7.20 4.30 -24.09
N PRO A 135 7.61 3.90 -25.31
CA PRO A 135 7.60 4.80 -26.46
C PRO A 135 6.17 5.28 -26.72
N GLU A 136 5.95 6.59 -26.56
CA GLU A 136 4.74 7.24 -27.06
C GLU A 136 4.85 7.30 -28.59
N TYR A 137 4.25 6.33 -29.27
CA TYR A 137 4.06 6.41 -30.73
C TYR A 137 2.97 7.44 -31.03
N ILE A 138 3.25 8.72 -30.77
CA ILE A 138 2.41 9.82 -31.21
C ILE A 138 2.69 10.00 -32.70
N LYS A 139 1.89 9.34 -33.54
CA LYS A 139 1.82 9.69 -34.97
C LYS A 139 1.08 11.02 -35.07
N TYR A 140 1.84 12.10 -35.26
CA TYR A 140 1.27 13.36 -35.70
C TYR A 140 0.80 13.19 -37.15
N PHE A 141 -0.51 13.14 -37.35
CA PHE A 141 -1.07 13.20 -38.68
C PHE A 141 -0.93 14.64 -39.18
N SER A 142 -0.09 14.85 -40.18
CA SER A 142 -0.03 16.09 -40.98
C SER A 142 -0.75 15.85 -42.30
N ASP A 143 -1.33 16.89 -42.91
CA ASP A 143 -1.98 16.82 -44.23
C ASP A 143 -1.09 16.21 -45.32
N LYS A 144 0.25 16.21 -45.13
CA LYS A 144 1.22 15.61 -46.06
C LYS A 144 1.49 14.11 -45.84
N THR A 145 0.86 13.52 -44.83
CA THR A 145 1.06 12.11 -44.41
C THR A 145 -0.24 11.32 -44.38
N ILE A 146 -1.33 11.93 -44.85
CA ILE A 146 -2.63 11.30 -45.09
C ILE A 146 -2.65 10.98 -46.59
N ASP A 147 -2.14 9.79 -46.94
CA ASP A 147 -2.47 9.08 -48.19
C ASP A 147 -3.31 7.85 -47.83
#